data_AF-A0A7W0KA13-F1
#
_entry.id   AF-A0A7W0KA13-F1
#
_cell.length_a   1.000
_cell.length_b   1.000
_cell.length_c   1.000
_cell.angle_alpha   90.00
_cell.angle_beta   90.00
_cell.angle_gamma   90.00
#
_symmetry.space_group_name_H-M   'P 1'
#
loop_
_entity.id
_entity.type
_entity.pdbx_description
1 polymer ?
#
loop_
_entity_poly.entity_id
_entity_poly.type
_entity_poly.pdbx_seq_one_letter_code
_entity_poly.pdbx_strand_id
1 'polypeptide(L)' 'MRLDVRWFTSVSSTMDVAGEAAAAGASEGLVIVAEEQTAGRGRRGRTWSSPPRAGLYLSVVLRPPLEALSGPLLSLLTL' A
#
# COMPACT_ATOMS: atom_id res chain seq x y z
N MET A 1 8.37 15.95 4.49
CA MET A 1 7.69 14.67 4.75
C MET A 1 8.74 13.67 5.22
N ARG A 2 8.57 13.07 6.40
CA ARG A 2 9.43 11.98 6.91
C ARG A 2 8.76 10.65 6.54
N LEU A 3 9.53 9.70 6.01
CA LEU A 3 9.03 8.36 5.76
C LEU A 3 9.22 7.51 7.02
N ASP A 4 8.16 6.82 7.45
CA ASP A 4 8.20 5.75 8.45
C ASP A 4 8.09 4.42 7.69
N VAL A 5 9.16 3.63 7.65
CA VAL A 5 9.20 2.40 6.84
C VAL A 5 9.12 1.19 7.76
N ARG A 6 8.10 0.35 7.54
CA ARG A 6 7.92 -0.92 8.25
C ARG A 6 8.11 -2.08 7.28
N TRP A 7 9.09 -2.93 7.59
CA TRP A 7 9.46 -4.09 6.77
C TRP A 7 8.85 -5.38 7.32
N PHE A 8 8.34 -6.21 6.42
CA PHE A 8 7.80 -7.52 6.72
C PHE A 8 8.41 -8.57 5.80
N THR A 9 8.60 -9.79 6.29
CA THR A 9 9.01 -10.91 5.44
C THR A 9 7.85 -11.37 4.55
N SER A 10 6.64 -11.51 5.11
CA SER A 10 5.46 -11.96 4.37
C SER A 10 4.20 -11.38 5.00
N VAL A 11 3.27 -10.93 4.16
CA VAL A 11 1.94 -10.43 4.55
C VAL A 11 0.88 -10.97 3.58
N SER A 12 -0.40 -10.85 3.92
CA SER A 12 -1.48 -11.10 2.94
C SER A 12 -1.44 -10.09 1.79
N SER A 13 -1.42 -8.80 2.13
CA SER A 13 -1.31 -7.67 1.20
C SER A 13 -0.72 -6.46 1.93
N THR A 14 0.26 -5.78 1.34
CA THR A 14 0.80 -4.53 1.91
C THR A 14 -0.25 -3.45 1.98
N MET A 15 -1.24 -3.47 1.07
CA MET A 15 -2.33 -2.50 1.09
C MET A 15 -3.27 -2.72 2.28
N ASP A 16 -3.56 -3.97 2.65
CA ASP A 16 -4.43 -4.25 3.80
C ASP A 16 -3.79 -3.73 5.08
N VAL A 17 -2.50 -4.04 5.29
CA VAL A 17 -1.73 -3.56 6.44
C VAL A 17 -1.66 -2.02 6.46
N ALA A 18 -1.46 -1.39 5.30
CA ALA A 18 -1.44 0.07 5.20
C ALA A 18 -2.82 0.68 5.49
N GLY A 19 -3.90 0.06 4.99
CA GLY A 19 -5.28 0.48 5.22
C GLY A 19 -5.70 0.36 6.68
N GLU A 20 -5.38 -0.76 7.33
CA GLU A 20 -5.59 -0.96 8.77
C GLU A 20 -4.83 0.06 9.60
N ALA A 21 -3.55 0.30 9.28
CA ALA A 21 -2.75 1.30 9.97
C ALA A 21 -3.32 2.72 9.76
N ALA A 22 -3.74 3.07 8.54
CA ALA A 22 -4.36 4.35 8.23
C ALA A 22 -5.68 4.55 8.98
N ALA A 23 -6.51 3.50 9.08
CA ALA A 23 -7.74 3.49 9.87
C ALA A 23 -7.48 3.64 11.37
N ALA A 24 -6.38 3.06 11.86
CA ALA A 24 -5.89 3.23 13.24
C ALA A 24 -5.21 4.59 13.50
N GLY A 25 -5.18 5.50 12.51
CA GLY A 25 -4.66 6.86 12.68
C GLY A 25 -3.19 7.05 12.30
N ALA A 26 -2.58 6.12 11.56
CA ALA A 26 -1.21 6.29 11.09
C ALA A 26 -1.03 7.59 10.29
N SER A 27 0.11 8.24 10.51
CA SER A 27 0.48 9.49 9.85
C SER A 27 0.73 9.29 8.34
N GLU A 28 0.60 10.37 7.57
CA GLU A 28 1.08 10.39 6.19
C GLU A 28 2.58 10.08 6.12
N GLY A 29 2.98 9.31 5.12
CA GLY A 29 4.37 8.87 4.93
C GLY A 29 4.73 7.55 5.61
N LEU A 30 3.76 6.86 6.24
CA LEU A 30 3.93 5.44 6.57
C LEU A 30 4.04 4.62 5.28
N VAL A 31 5.11 3.83 5.17
CA VAL A 31 5.39 2.90 4.08
C VAL A 31 5.42 1.49 4.66
N ILE A 32 4.54 0.63 4.16
CA ILE A 32 4.58 -0.81 4.42
C ILE A 32 5.35 -1.44 3.27
N VAL A 33 6.37 -2.24 3.58
CA VAL A 33 7.15 -3.02 2.61
C VAL A 33 7.10 -4.49 2.99
N ALA A 34 6.92 -5.37 2.01
CA ALA A 34 7.01 -6.81 2.23
C ALA A 34 7.85 -7.50 1.14
N GLU A 35 8.58 -8.53 1.52
CA GLU A 35 9.26 -9.39 0.53
C GLU A 35 8.26 -10.26 -0.24
N GLU A 36 7.15 -10.66 0.38
CA GLU A 36 6.11 -11.51 -0.21
C GLU A 36 4.71 -10.99 0.13
N GLN A 37 3.78 -11.15 -0.83
CA GLN A 37 2.34 -11.04 -0.57
C GLN A 37 1.63 -12.36 -0.94
N THR A 38 1.00 -13.00 0.03
CA THR A 38 0.33 -14.30 -0.16
C THR A 38 -1.07 -14.18 -0.76
N ALA A 39 -1.68 -12.99 -0.66
CA ALA A 39 -3.00 -12.68 -1.20
C ALA A 39 -2.97 -11.34 -1.96
N GLY A 40 -1.90 -11.11 -2.73
CA GLY A 40 -1.73 -9.89 -3.53
C GLY A 40 -2.89 -9.68 -4.50
N ARG A 41 -3.45 -8.46 -4.51
CA ARG A 41 -4.58 -8.10 -5.37
C ARG A 41 -4.16 -7.02 -6.38
N GLY A 42 -4.47 -7.28 -7.64
CA GLY A 42 -4.34 -6.34 -8.73
C GLY A 42 -5.69 -5.72 -9.11
N ARG A 43 -5.64 -4.74 -9.99
CA ARG A 43 -6.85 -4.04 -10.47
C ARG A 43 -7.80 -4.97 -11.21
N ARG A 44 -9.09 -4.67 -11.12
CA ARG A 44 -10.19 -5.38 -11.80
C ARG A 44 -10.26 -6.86 -11.41
N GLY A 45 -10.07 -7.16 -10.11
CA GLY A 45 -10.19 -8.51 -9.56
C GLY A 45 -9.08 -9.48 -9.98
N ARG A 46 -7.98 -8.99 -10.57
CA ARG A 46 -6.84 -9.84 -10.93
C ARG A 46 -6.01 -10.16 -9.70
N THR A 47 -5.44 -11.35 -9.66
CA THR A 47 -4.41 -11.70 -8.67
C THR A 47 -3.10 -10.99 -9.02
N TRP A 48 -2.37 -10.57 -8.01
CA TRP A 48 -1.03 -9.99 -8.14
C TRP A 48 0.01 -10.95 -7.52
N SER A 49 0.85 -11.55 -8.36
CA SER A 49 1.91 -12.46 -7.92
C SER A 49 3.02 -11.66 -7.23
N SER A 50 3.37 -12.04 -6.01
CA SER A 50 4.41 -11.36 -5.21
C SER A 50 5.32 -12.35 -4.47
N PRO A 51 6.12 -13.16 -5.19
CA PRO A 51 6.99 -14.13 -4.54
C PRO A 51 8.16 -13.45 -3.81
N PRO A 52 8.68 -14.09 -2.74
CA PRO A 52 9.77 -13.53 -1.95
C PRO A 52 11.00 -13.22 -2.81
N ARG A 53 11.60 -12.04 -2.57
CA ARG A 53 12.84 -11.57 -3.23
C ARG A 53 12.74 -11.41 -4.75
N ALA A 54 11.53 -11.38 -5.32
CA ALA A 54 11.31 -11.23 -6.75
C ALA A 54 10.86 -9.81 -7.18
N GLY A 55 10.59 -8.94 -6.23
CA GLY A 55 10.16 -7.57 -6.48
C GLY A 55 10.14 -6.72 -5.22
N LEU A 56 9.78 -5.45 -5.40
CA LEU A 56 9.51 -4.51 -4.31
C LEU A 56 8.00 -4.36 -4.17
N TYR A 57 7.43 -4.89 -3.09
CA TYR A 57 6.01 -4.78 -2.79
C TYR A 57 5.84 -3.80 -1.65
N LEU A 58 5.13 -2.69 -1.91
CA LEU A 58 4.92 -1.65 -0.91
C LEU A 58 3.58 -0.94 -1.05
N SER A 59 3.16 -0.30 0.03
CA SER A 59 2.01 0.60 0.07
C SER A 59 2.32 1.80 0.96
N VAL A 60 1.83 2.98 0.57
CA VAL A 60 2.13 4.25 1.26
C VAL A 60 0.83 4.89 1.71
N VAL A 61 0.78 5.30 2.98
CA VAL A 61 -0.32 6.12 3.50
C VAL A 61 -0.11 7.57 3.08
N LEU A 62 -1.01 8.08 2.25
CA LEU A 62 -1.04 9.47 1.80
C LEU A 62 -2.28 10.18 2.36
N ARG A 63 -2.17 11.48 2.62
CA ARG A 63 -3.31 12.30 3.08
C ARG A 63 -3.37 13.60 2.28
N PRO A 64 -3.55 13.52 0.95
CA PRO A 64 -3.60 14.71 0.10
C PRO A 64 -4.84 15.56 0.43
N PRO A 65 -4.79 16.88 0.19
CA PRO A 65 -5.97 17.73 0.29
C PRO A 65 -7.05 17.27 -0.71
N LEU A 66 -8.32 17.38 -0.33
CA LEU A 66 -9.43 16.90 -1.16
C LEU A 66 -9.49 17.60 -2.52
N GLU A 67 -9.02 18.83 -2.64
CA GLU A 67 -8.97 19.52 -3.94
C GLU A 67 -7.95 18.89 -4.91
N ALA A 68 -6.91 18.24 -4.37
CA ALA A 68 -5.94 17.49 -5.18
C ALA A 68 -6.47 16.12 -5.65
N LEU A 69 -7.59 15.67 -5.09
CA LEU A 69 -8.25 14.42 -5.43
C LEU A 69 -9.29 14.66 -6.55
N SER A 70 -8.82 14.96 -7.76
CA SER A 70 -9.68 15.01 -8.94
C SER A 70 -9.03 14.32 -10.15
N GLY A 71 -9.86 13.78 -11.04
CA GLY A 71 -9.41 13.14 -12.28
C GLY A 71 -8.82 11.72 -12.10
N PRO A 72 -8.06 11.22 -13.11
CA PRO A 72 -7.65 9.82 -13.18
C PRO A 72 -6.69 9.38 -12.07
N LEU A 73 -6.06 10.33 -11.37
CA LEU A 73 -5.14 10.06 -10.26
C LEU A 73 -5.82 9.42 -9.04
N LEU A 74 -7.13 9.64 -8.84
CA LEU A 74 -7.89 8.95 -7.79
C LEU A 74 -7.77 7.42 -7.91
N SER A 75 -7.78 6.91 -9.15
CA SER A 75 -7.74 5.47 -9.41
C SER A 75 -6.40 4.81 -9.02
N LEU A 76 -5.36 5.61 -8.77
CA LEU A 76 -4.05 5.15 -8.31
C LEU A 76 -3.93 5.13 -6.78
N LEU A 77 -4.89 5.75 -6.06
CA LEU A 77 -4.79 6.01 -4.61
C LEU A 77 -5.57 5.02 -3.73
N THR A 78 -6.39 4.13 -4.31
CA THR A 78 -7.36 3.31 -3.56
C THR A 78 -7.33 1.82 -3.92
N LEU A 79 -6.15 1.18 -3.99
CA LEU A 79 -6.01 -0.20 -4.48
C LEU A 79 -5.46 -1.19 -3.46
#